data_AF-A0A4Y2CUH5-F1
#
_entry.id   AF-A0A4Y2CUH5-F1
#
_cell.length_a   1.000
_cell.length_b   1.000
_cell.length_c   1.000
_cell.angle_alpha   90.00
_cell.angle_beta   90.00
_cell.angle_gamma   90.00
#
_symmetry.space_group_name_H-M   'P 1'
#
loop_
_entity.id
_entity.type
_entity.pdbx_description
1 polymer ?
#
loop_
_entity_poly.entity_id
_entity_poly.type
_entity_poly.pdbx_seq_one_letter_code
_entity_poly.pdbx_strand_id
1 'polypeptide(L)'
;MARIVRHNDESVREGYIRNGRKEVKLFTSALKAFQCNNRIVMAQRKHLDDFLRGRIIGRLECGRTQLEVSEELGIAQSVISRLWQRFQDDGNVSRCYSTGRPRVTTPNEDRYLAVTAKRKRRSTASDLSRQLSSATGTTVSRQTVYRRLGHIGLYARRLVRCVPLTATHCRLRLAWSREHALWTPQQWSCVMCSDESRFSLQSDSRRTFIWRAPGTHYHQENTIERHLYGGAGWLVWGGIILGSRTDLHVQSVTMTGHIYRDVILEQHVRLLRGAMGAEFLFMDDNARPHRANIIDECLQSEDITRMDWPAYSPDLKPIEHVWDMLGRRIAARQPPPTCLPELRRALLDEWCNIPQDQIDNLILSMPRRCKACIASSGRHTPY
;
A
#
# COMPACT_ATOMS: atom_id res chain seq x y z
N MET A 1 29.78 19.54 -15.65
CA MET A 1 30.89 19.18 -16.56
C MET A 1 30.63 17.74 -17.02
N ALA A 2 30.13 17.51 -18.24
CA ALA A 2 30.89 17.15 -19.47
C ALA A 2 31.56 15.75 -19.34
N ARG A 3 31.61 14.80 -20.28
CA ARG A 3 31.05 14.51 -21.62
C ARG A 3 31.53 13.05 -21.94
N ILE A 4 30.76 12.33 -22.77
CA ILE A 4 31.03 11.17 -23.67
C ILE A 4 32.51 10.66 -23.76
N VAL A 5 32.82 9.34 -23.80
CA VAL A 5 33.20 8.55 -25.02
C VAL A 5 33.49 7.07 -24.66
N ARG A 6 33.10 6.15 -25.57
CA ARG A 6 33.45 4.71 -25.61
C ARG A 6 34.89 4.49 -26.10
N HIS A 7 35.57 3.43 -25.64
CA HIS A 7 36.47 2.67 -26.52
C HIS A 7 36.68 1.23 -26.02
N ASN A 8 36.55 0.30 -26.97
CA ASN A 8 37.04 -1.09 -26.90
C ASN A 8 38.56 -1.09 -26.79
N ASP A 9 39.12 -2.08 -26.10
CA ASP A 9 40.36 -2.73 -26.55
C ASP A 9 40.45 -4.17 -26.01
N GLU A 10 40.50 -5.11 -26.96
CA GLU A 10 40.88 -6.50 -26.78
C GLU A 10 42.35 -6.57 -26.38
N SER A 11 42.64 -6.94 -25.13
CA SER A 11 43.98 -7.41 -24.77
C SER A 11 43.99 -8.93 -24.73
N VAL A 12 44.47 -9.50 -25.83
CA VAL A 12 44.93 -10.89 -25.92
C VAL A 12 46.05 -11.08 -24.91
N ARG A 13 45.76 -11.79 -23.80
CA ARG A 13 46.81 -12.30 -22.91
C ARG A 13 47.33 -13.62 -23.47
N GLU A 14 48.46 -13.57 -24.17
CA GLU A 14 49.30 -14.73 -24.46
C GLU A 14 49.83 -15.31 -23.14
N GLY A 15 49.33 -16.49 -22.78
CA GLY A 15 49.86 -17.28 -21.69
C GLY A 15 50.89 -18.29 -22.21
N TYR A 16 52.18 -18.04 -21.94
CA TYR A 16 53.23 -19.05 -22.08
C TYR A 16 53.38 -19.82 -20.76
N ILE A 17 53.26 -21.16 -20.80
CA ILE A 17 53.72 -22.04 -19.72
C ILE A 17 55.08 -22.63 -20.14
N ARG A 18 56.10 -22.36 -19.33
CA ARG A 18 57.45 -22.92 -19.45
C ARG A 18 57.46 -24.35 -18.92
N ASN A 19 57.97 -25.30 -19.71
CA ASN A 19 58.65 -26.48 -19.16
C ASN A 19 59.72 -27.00 -20.14
N GLY A 20 60.95 -27.09 -19.63
CA GLY A 20 62.08 -27.94 -20.08
C GLY A 20 62.29 -28.22 -21.58
N ARG A 21 63.30 -27.55 -22.15
CA ARG A 21 64.14 -27.99 -23.29
C ARG A 21 63.42 -28.45 -24.58
N LYS A 22 62.91 -27.49 -25.34
CA LYS A 22 63.07 -27.31 -26.81
C LYS A 22 62.04 -26.27 -27.29
N GLU A 23 62.51 -25.17 -27.87
CA GLU A 23 61.64 -24.25 -28.62
C GLU A 23 61.22 -24.92 -29.92
N VAL A 24 59.90 -25.07 -30.14
CA VAL A 24 59.34 -25.44 -31.44
C VAL A 24 58.28 -24.41 -31.80
N LYS A 25 58.57 -23.57 -32.80
CA LYS A 25 57.58 -22.71 -33.47
C LYS A 25 56.59 -23.62 -34.20
N LEU A 26 55.33 -23.64 -33.76
CA LEU A 26 54.26 -24.26 -34.54
C LEU A 26 53.76 -23.26 -35.58
N PHE A 27 54.10 -23.53 -36.84
CA PHE A 27 53.48 -22.97 -38.02
C PHE A 27 51.96 -23.19 -37.99
N THR A 28 51.21 -22.10 -38.07
CA THR A 28 49.77 -22.02 -38.28
C THR A 28 49.42 -22.39 -39.72
N SER A 29 48.99 -23.62 -40.00
CA SER A 29 48.33 -23.91 -41.30
C SER A 29 47.56 -25.23 -41.46
N ALA A 30 47.28 -26.02 -40.41
CA ALA A 30 46.63 -27.33 -40.60
C ALA A 30 45.48 -27.71 -39.64
N LEU A 31 44.75 -26.75 -39.08
CA LEU A 31 43.62 -27.02 -38.17
C LEU A 31 42.34 -26.23 -38.51
N LYS A 32 42.09 -25.98 -39.80
CA LYS A 32 40.78 -25.49 -40.29
C LYS A 32 39.97 -26.53 -41.08
N ALA A 33 40.51 -27.73 -41.31
CA ALA A 33 39.84 -28.74 -42.13
C ALA A 33 39.27 -29.95 -41.35
N PHE A 34 39.41 -30.00 -40.02
CA PHE A 34 38.97 -31.17 -39.22
C PHE A 34 37.97 -30.85 -38.08
N GLN A 35 37.30 -29.69 -38.14
CA GLN A 35 36.18 -29.33 -37.25
C GLN A 35 34.89 -29.08 -38.04
N CYS A 36 34.64 -29.88 -39.08
CA CYS A 36 33.34 -29.99 -39.71
C CYS A 36 32.85 -31.44 -39.59
N ASN A 37 32.60 -31.88 -38.36
CA ASN A 37 31.67 -32.97 -38.01
C ASN A 37 31.76 -33.27 -36.51
N ASN A 38 30.94 -32.55 -35.74
CA ASN A 38 30.31 -32.98 -34.48
C ASN A 38 29.89 -31.74 -33.69
N ARG A 39 28.93 -31.00 -34.25
CA ARG A 39 28.06 -30.14 -33.45
C ARG A 39 26.79 -30.95 -33.21
N ILE A 40 26.77 -31.74 -32.14
CA ILE A 40 25.51 -32.24 -31.57
C ILE A 40 24.79 -31.00 -31.04
N VAL A 41 23.99 -30.37 -31.91
CA VAL A 41 23.02 -29.37 -31.50
C VAL A 41 21.95 -30.14 -30.73
N MET A 42 21.93 -29.99 -29.41
CA MET A 42 20.84 -30.49 -28.56
C MET A 42 19.55 -29.81 -29.03
N ALA A 43 18.79 -30.49 -29.89
CA ALA A 43 17.50 -30.03 -30.36
C ALA A 43 16.54 -29.92 -29.17
N GLN A 44 16.08 -28.70 -28.87
CA GLN A 44 14.99 -28.49 -27.92
C GLN A 44 13.76 -29.28 -28.39
N ARG A 45 13.23 -30.16 -27.52
CA ARG A 45 11.99 -30.91 -27.76
C ARG A 45 10.83 -29.92 -27.90
N LYS A 46 10.42 -29.58 -29.12
CA LYS A 46 9.22 -28.79 -29.39
C LYS A 46 7.98 -29.67 -29.20
N HIS A 47 7.01 -29.16 -28.44
CA HIS A 47 5.72 -29.83 -28.29
C HIS A 47 4.86 -29.66 -29.55
N LEU A 48 4.15 -30.72 -29.94
CA LEU A 48 3.13 -30.65 -30.99
C LEU A 48 2.01 -29.72 -30.54
N ASP A 49 1.59 -28.84 -31.45
CA ASP A 49 0.42 -27.98 -31.30
C ASP A 49 -0.88 -28.78 -31.49
N ASP A 50 -1.97 -28.32 -30.87
CA ASP A 50 -3.25 -29.04 -30.87
C ASP A 50 -3.87 -29.13 -32.27
N PHE A 51 -3.68 -28.10 -33.12
CA PHE A 51 -4.11 -28.16 -34.51
C PHE A 51 -3.37 -29.26 -35.29
N LEU A 52 -2.06 -29.38 -35.08
CA LEU A 52 -1.24 -30.40 -35.73
C LEU A 52 -1.55 -31.80 -35.21
N ARG A 53 -1.89 -31.95 -33.93
CA ARG A 53 -2.42 -33.21 -33.36
C ARG A 53 -3.72 -33.63 -34.04
N GLY A 54 -4.67 -32.71 -34.18
CA GLY A 54 -5.93 -32.97 -34.88
C GLY A 54 -5.71 -33.39 -36.34
N ARG A 55 -4.77 -32.73 -37.03
CA ARG A 55 -4.40 -33.05 -38.42
C ARG A 55 -3.75 -34.42 -38.59
N ILE A 56 -3.05 -34.92 -37.57
CA ILE A 56 -2.48 -36.27 -37.53
C ILE A 56 -3.60 -37.28 -37.33
N ILE A 57 -4.43 -37.07 -36.30
CA ILE A 57 -5.51 -38.01 -35.93
C ILE A 57 -6.52 -38.14 -37.06
N GLY A 58 -6.99 -37.03 -37.64
CA GLY A 58 -7.94 -37.09 -38.76
C GLY A 58 -7.39 -37.83 -39.99
N ARG A 59 -6.08 -37.76 -40.27
CA ARG A 59 -5.48 -38.55 -41.37
C ARG A 59 -5.41 -40.04 -41.06
N LEU A 60 -5.16 -40.40 -39.80
CA LEU A 60 -5.15 -41.80 -39.36
C LEU A 60 -6.56 -42.39 -39.33
N GLU A 61 -7.57 -41.61 -38.94
CA GLU A 61 -8.98 -42.01 -39.02
C GLU A 61 -9.44 -42.22 -40.47
N CYS A 62 -8.90 -41.47 -41.43
CA CYS A 62 -9.11 -41.69 -42.86
C CYS A 62 -8.34 -42.90 -43.45
N GLY A 63 -7.70 -43.74 -42.61
CA GLY A 63 -7.05 -44.98 -43.04
C GLY A 63 -5.64 -44.81 -43.63
N ARG A 64 -5.01 -43.63 -43.52
CA ARG A 64 -3.61 -43.45 -43.94
C ARG A 64 -2.65 -44.16 -43.00
N THR A 65 -1.53 -44.62 -43.53
CA THR A 65 -0.53 -45.31 -42.71
C THR A 65 0.28 -44.32 -41.86
N GLN A 66 0.78 -44.77 -40.70
CA GLN A 66 1.60 -43.90 -39.84
C GLN A 66 2.88 -43.41 -40.53
N LEU A 67 3.39 -44.17 -41.50
CA LEU A 67 4.59 -43.82 -42.27
C LEU A 67 4.30 -42.67 -43.25
N GLU A 68 3.19 -42.74 -43.99
CA GLU A 68 2.75 -41.67 -44.88
C GLU A 68 2.54 -40.35 -44.12
N VAL A 69 1.89 -40.43 -42.94
CA VAL A 69 1.65 -39.26 -42.10
C VAL A 69 2.96 -38.71 -41.50
N SER A 70 3.94 -39.59 -41.24
CA SER A 70 5.28 -39.21 -40.77
C SER A 70 6.06 -38.43 -41.83
N GLU A 71 6.07 -38.94 -43.07
CA GLU A 71 6.76 -38.33 -44.20
C GLU A 71 6.12 -37.01 -44.64
N GLU A 72 4.78 -36.94 -44.71
CA GLU A 72 4.04 -35.74 -45.11
C GLU A 72 4.20 -34.59 -44.09
N LEU A 73 4.28 -34.92 -42.80
CA LEU A 73 4.30 -33.92 -41.73
C LEU A 73 5.70 -33.64 -41.16
N GLY A 74 6.71 -34.44 -41.53
CA GLY A 74 8.06 -34.34 -40.98
C GLY A 74 8.13 -34.65 -39.48
N ILE A 75 7.21 -35.46 -38.96
CA ILE A 75 7.10 -35.81 -37.54
C ILE A 75 7.46 -37.27 -37.39
N ALA A 76 8.38 -37.60 -36.47
CA ALA A 76 8.79 -38.98 -36.25
C ALA A 76 7.59 -39.91 -35.99
N GLN A 77 7.53 -41.03 -36.70
CA GLN A 77 6.49 -42.06 -36.59
C GLN A 77 6.23 -42.49 -35.12
N SER A 78 7.26 -42.54 -34.27
CA SER A 78 7.12 -42.87 -32.84
C SER A 78 6.29 -41.85 -32.04
N VAL A 79 6.20 -40.60 -32.49
CA VAL A 79 5.34 -39.57 -31.90
C VAL A 79 3.90 -39.74 -32.38
N ILE A 80 3.72 -40.05 -33.66
CA ILE A 80 2.41 -40.34 -34.27
C ILE A 80 1.77 -41.58 -33.64
N SER A 81 2.54 -42.67 -33.49
CA SER A 81 2.09 -43.91 -32.85
C SER A 81 1.64 -43.68 -31.39
N ARG A 82 2.42 -42.93 -30.59
CA ARG A 82 2.05 -42.58 -29.20
C ARG A 82 0.80 -41.69 -29.14
N LEU A 83 0.65 -40.76 -30.08
CA LEU A 83 -0.54 -39.91 -30.15
C LEU A 83 -1.78 -40.72 -30.54
N TRP A 84 -1.64 -41.62 -31.50
CA TRP A 84 -2.72 -42.50 -31.96
C TRP A 84 -3.21 -43.43 -30.86
N GLN A 85 -2.30 -44.11 -30.16
CA GLN A 85 -2.65 -44.96 -29.02
C GLN A 85 -3.41 -44.18 -27.94
N ARG A 86 -2.90 -43.02 -27.55
CA ARG A 86 -3.58 -42.17 -26.57
C ARG A 86 -4.96 -41.70 -27.02
N PHE A 87 -5.14 -41.43 -28.32
CA PHE A 87 -6.44 -41.05 -28.86
C PHE A 87 -7.44 -42.23 -28.82
N GLN A 88 -6.99 -43.45 -29.10
CA GLN A 88 -7.81 -44.65 -28.96
C GLN A 88 -8.23 -44.91 -27.51
N ASP A 89 -7.37 -44.59 -26.55
CA ASP A 89 -7.64 -44.77 -25.11
C ASP A 89 -8.57 -43.70 -24.52
N ASP A 90 -8.27 -42.42 -24.76
CA ASP A 90 -8.90 -41.28 -24.06
C ASP A 90 -9.94 -40.53 -24.93
N GLY A 91 -9.97 -40.78 -26.26
CA GLY A 91 -10.80 -40.03 -27.22
C GLY A 91 -10.43 -38.54 -27.38
N ASN A 92 -9.37 -38.08 -26.72
CA ASN A 92 -9.01 -36.66 -26.66
C ASN A 92 -7.75 -36.34 -27.48
N VAL A 93 -7.89 -35.36 -28.38
CA VAL A 93 -6.80 -34.84 -29.23
C VAL A 93 -5.92 -33.85 -28.47
N SER A 94 -6.49 -33.14 -27.50
CA SER A 94 -5.81 -32.10 -26.74
C SER A 94 -4.88 -32.67 -25.68
N ARG A 95 -3.85 -31.90 -25.35
CA ARG A 95 -2.92 -32.27 -24.28
C ARG A 95 -3.63 -32.24 -22.92
N CYS A 96 -3.69 -33.37 -22.22
CA CYS A 96 -3.96 -33.33 -20.78
C CYS A 96 -2.78 -32.66 -20.07
N TYR A 97 -3.07 -31.59 -19.31
CA TYR A 97 -2.09 -31.00 -18.42
C TYR A 97 -1.72 -32.03 -17.36
N SER A 98 -0.42 -32.29 -17.18
CA SER A 98 0.05 -33.09 -16.05
C SER A 98 -0.45 -32.43 -14.77
N THR A 99 -1.01 -33.21 -13.85
CA THR A 99 -1.20 -32.74 -12.47
C THR A 99 0.16 -32.26 -11.99
N GLY A 100 0.31 -30.95 -11.83
CA GLY A 100 1.58 -30.36 -11.44
C GLY A 100 2.09 -30.95 -10.12
N ARG A 101 3.26 -30.52 -9.67
CA ARG A 101 3.85 -30.98 -8.41
C ARG A 101 2.78 -31.05 -7.29
N PRO A 102 2.59 -32.23 -6.65
CA PRO A 102 1.62 -32.38 -5.57
C PRO A 102 1.80 -31.31 -4.50
N ARG A 103 0.67 -30.87 -3.94
CA ARG A 103 0.68 -29.86 -2.88
C ARG A 103 1.25 -30.47 -1.60
N VAL A 104 2.08 -29.69 -0.91
CA VAL A 104 2.57 -30.03 0.43
C VAL A 104 1.46 -29.96 1.47
N THR A 105 0.44 -29.12 1.24
CA THR A 105 -0.68 -28.92 2.17
C THR A 105 -1.97 -29.55 1.66
N THR A 106 -2.79 -30.01 2.60
CA THR A 106 -4.16 -30.49 2.39
C THR A 106 -5.18 -29.36 2.49
N PRO A 107 -6.41 -29.55 1.96
CA PRO A 107 -7.48 -28.55 2.10
C PRO A 107 -7.85 -28.22 3.56
N ASN A 108 -7.72 -29.19 4.48
CA ASN A 108 -8.00 -28.99 5.90
C ASN A 108 -6.94 -28.11 6.57
N GLU A 109 -5.66 -28.30 6.22
CA GLU A 109 -4.56 -27.44 6.68
C GLU A 109 -4.68 -26.01 6.15
N ASP A 110 -5.07 -25.86 4.88
CA ASP A 110 -5.34 -24.54 4.29
C ASP A 110 -6.49 -23.83 5.04
N ARG A 111 -7.54 -24.57 5.43
CA ARG A 111 -8.65 -24.05 6.26
C ARG A 111 -8.18 -23.69 7.68
N TYR A 112 -7.34 -24.52 8.30
CA TYR A 112 -6.73 -24.24 9.59
C TYR A 112 -5.91 -22.95 9.55
N LEU A 113 -5.07 -22.76 8.53
CA LEU A 113 -4.30 -21.53 8.32
C LEU A 113 -5.22 -20.32 8.22
N ALA A 114 -6.31 -20.40 7.46
CA ALA A 114 -7.26 -19.29 7.30
C ALA A 114 -7.98 -18.93 8.60
N VAL A 115 -8.46 -19.92 9.36
CA VAL A 115 -9.13 -19.69 10.66
C VAL A 115 -8.16 -19.09 11.66
N THR A 116 -6.95 -19.62 11.74
CA THR A 116 -5.91 -19.14 12.66
C THR A 116 -5.48 -17.72 12.30
N ALA A 117 -5.30 -17.42 11.02
CA ALA A 117 -4.99 -16.06 10.54
C ALA A 117 -6.13 -15.08 10.84
N LYS A 118 -7.41 -15.47 10.71
CA LYS A 118 -8.55 -14.61 11.06
C LYS A 118 -8.67 -14.39 12.57
N ARG A 119 -8.37 -15.39 13.40
CA ARG A 119 -8.39 -15.27 14.87
C ARG A 119 -7.22 -14.42 15.37
N LYS A 120 -6.01 -14.68 14.87
CA LYS A 120 -4.77 -13.99 15.24
C LYS A 120 -4.24 -13.20 14.04
N ARG A 121 -4.94 -12.14 13.67
CA ARG A 121 -4.65 -11.32 12.47
C ARG A 121 -3.23 -10.79 12.39
N ARG A 122 -2.54 -10.62 13.53
CA ARG A 122 -1.17 -10.08 13.63
C ARG A 122 -0.07 -11.15 13.55
N SER A 123 -0.42 -12.43 13.52
CA SER A 123 0.59 -13.51 13.46
C SER A 123 1.40 -13.41 12.17
N THR A 124 2.71 -13.60 12.26
CA THR A 124 3.56 -13.62 11.06
C THR A 124 3.33 -14.90 10.26
N ALA A 125 3.69 -14.91 8.98
CA ALA A 125 3.66 -16.14 8.18
C ALA A 125 4.49 -17.26 8.81
N SER A 126 5.60 -16.91 9.47
CA SER A 126 6.44 -17.86 10.21
C SER A 126 5.75 -18.41 11.46
N ASP A 127 5.02 -17.58 12.20
CA ASP A 127 4.26 -18.04 13.37
C ASP A 127 3.11 -18.96 12.96
N LEU A 128 2.40 -18.63 11.87
CA LEU A 128 1.35 -19.49 11.32
C LEU A 128 1.92 -20.83 10.83
N SER A 129 3.09 -20.81 10.21
CA SER A 129 3.80 -22.03 9.81
C SER A 129 4.17 -22.89 11.03
N ARG A 130 4.69 -22.27 12.10
CA ARG A 130 5.05 -22.97 13.33
C ARG A 130 3.81 -23.60 13.98
N GLN A 131 2.72 -22.85 14.07
CA GLN A 131 1.45 -23.33 14.61
C GLN A 131 0.87 -24.49 13.79
N LEU A 132 0.93 -24.43 12.46
CA LEU A 132 0.50 -25.52 11.59
C LEU A 132 1.35 -26.77 11.82
N SER A 133 2.68 -26.62 11.86
CA SER A 133 3.60 -27.72 12.11
C SER A 133 3.36 -28.38 13.47
N SER A 134 3.12 -27.59 14.53
CA SER A 134 2.76 -28.14 15.84
C SER A 134 1.40 -28.86 15.87
N ALA A 135 0.44 -28.44 15.06
CA ALA A 135 -0.91 -29.00 15.05
C ALA A 135 -1.07 -30.23 14.15
N THR A 136 -0.33 -30.30 13.05
CA THR A 136 -0.53 -31.30 11.98
C THR A 136 0.73 -32.07 11.60
N GLY A 137 1.89 -31.68 12.14
CA GLY A 137 3.20 -32.25 11.76
C GLY A 137 3.76 -31.71 10.44
N THR A 138 2.93 -31.07 9.60
CA THR A 138 3.34 -30.58 8.28
C THR A 138 4.19 -29.32 8.38
N THR A 139 5.43 -29.40 7.88
CA THR A 139 6.34 -28.26 7.83
C THR A 139 6.19 -27.52 6.50
N VAL A 140 5.82 -26.24 6.55
CA VAL A 140 5.63 -25.40 5.37
C VAL A 140 6.56 -24.20 5.40
N SER A 141 6.87 -23.64 4.23
CA SER A 141 7.62 -22.39 4.16
C SER A 141 6.70 -21.17 4.34
N ARG A 142 7.27 -20.02 4.72
CA ARG A 142 6.52 -18.75 4.78
C ARG A 142 5.81 -18.45 3.46
N GLN A 143 6.47 -18.73 2.32
CA GLN A 143 5.94 -18.47 0.98
C GLN A 143 4.71 -19.36 0.70
N THR A 144 4.72 -20.59 1.22
CA THR A 144 3.56 -21.49 1.12
C THR A 144 2.38 -20.89 1.87
N VAL A 145 2.58 -20.40 3.10
CA VAL A 145 1.53 -19.72 3.88
C VAL A 145 0.97 -18.52 3.12
N TYR A 146 1.83 -17.65 2.57
CA TYR A 146 1.38 -16.51 1.74
C TYR A 146 0.53 -16.95 0.55
N ARG A 147 0.95 -17.99 -0.17
CA ARG A 147 0.19 -18.51 -1.31
C ARG A 147 -1.16 -19.08 -0.86
N ARG A 148 -1.21 -19.86 0.22
CA ARG A 148 -2.46 -20.44 0.72
C ARG A 148 -3.45 -19.40 1.19
N LEU A 149 -2.99 -18.44 1.98
CA LEU A 149 -3.83 -17.33 2.42
C LEU A 149 -4.28 -16.47 1.23
N GLY A 150 -3.39 -16.22 0.26
CA GLY A 150 -3.71 -15.49 -0.97
C GLY A 150 -4.79 -16.18 -1.82
N HIS A 151 -4.77 -17.51 -1.93
CA HIS A 151 -5.82 -18.27 -2.62
C HIS A 151 -7.19 -18.15 -1.93
N ILE A 152 -7.21 -17.84 -0.63
CA ILE A 152 -8.42 -17.65 0.19
C ILE A 152 -8.78 -16.14 0.29
N GLY A 153 -8.06 -15.28 -0.42
CA GLY A 153 -8.30 -13.83 -0.43
C GLY A 153 -7.81 -13.10 0.83
N LEU A 154 -6.93 -13.71 1.62
CA LEU A 154 -6.29 -13.07 2.77
C LEU A 154 -4.88 -12.60 2.42
N TYR A 155 -4.62 -11.33 2.65
CA TYR A 155 -3.34 -10.72 2.33
C TYR A 155 -2.77 -10.00 3.55
N ALA A 156 -1.45 -10.08 3.70
CA ALA A 156 -0.74 -9.23 4.65
C ALA A 156 -0.83 -7.77 4.16
N ARG A 157 -1.46 -6.92 4.96
CA ARG A 157 -1.64 -5.49 4.69
C ARG A 157 -1.32 -4.68 5.93
N ARG A 158 -0.93 -3.42 5.73
CA ARG A 158 -0.64 -2.51 6.82
C ARG A 158 -1.89 -2.29 7.66
N LEU A 159 -1.70 -2.37 8.97
CA LEU A 159 -2.70 -2.09 9.96
C LEU A 159 -3.01 -0.59 10.01
N VAL A 160 -4.28 -0.25 10.22
CA VAL A 160 -4.72 1.13 10.43
C VAL A 160 -4.76 1.43 11.92
N ARG A 161 -4.30 2.61 12.31
CA ARG A 161 -4.46 3.11 13.67
C ARG A 161 -5.60 4.12 13.72
N CYS A 162 -6.69 3.77 14.40
CA CYS A 162 -7.90 4.56 14.58
C CYS A 162 -8.33 4.53 16.05
N VAL A 163 -9.09 5.53 16.50
CA VAL A 163 -9.65 5.50 17.85
C VAL A 163 -10.89 4.60 17.88
N PRO A 164 -11.03 3.66 18.83
CA PRO A 164 -12.20 2.79 18.89
C PRO A 164 -13.49 3.57 19.03
N LEU A 165 -14.48 3.20 18.22
CA LEU A 165 -15.82 3.81 18.28
C LEU A 165 -16.75 2.94 19.12
N THR A 166 -17.42 3.57 20.08
CA THR A 166 -18.57 2.98 20.78
C THR A 166 -19.82 3.09 19.90
N ALA A 167 -20.88 2.37 20.25
CA ALA A 167 -22.19 2.54 19.60
C ALA A 167 -22.69 3.98 19.68
N THR A 168 -22.46 4.65 20.81
CA THR A 168 -22.78 6.07 21.02
C THR A 168 -22.01 6.97 20.05
N HIS A 169 -20.70 6.76 19.89
CA HIS A 169 -19.90 7.51 18.92
C HIS A 169 -20.44 7.35 17.51
N CYS A 170 -20.74 6.11 17.09
CA CYS A 170 -21.28 5.85 15.75
C CYS A 170 -22.62 6.58 15.53
N ARG A 171 -23.52 6.57 16.52
CA ARG A 171 -24.80 7.27 16.43
C ARG A 171 -24.63 8.79 16.29
N LEU A 172 -23.77 9.41 17.10
CA LEU A 172 -23.51 10.86 17.05
C LEU A 172 -22.87 11.25 15.72
N ARG A 173 -21.87 10.49 15.26
CA ARG A 173 -21.24 10.66 13.94
C ARG A 173 -22.24 10.58 12.80
N LEU A 174 -23.13 9.59 12.86
CA LEU A 174 -24.18 9.40 11.84
C LEU A 174 -25.19 10.55 11.84
N ALA A 175 -25.64 11.00 13.02
CA ALA A 175 -26.59 12.11 13.14
C ALA A 175 -25.99 13.40 12.58
N TRP A 176 -24.78 13.76 13.03
CA TRP A 176 -24.06 14.92 12.53
C TRP A 176 -23.85 14.86 11.01
N SER A 177 -23.44 13.70 10.49
CA SER A 177 -23.21 13.55 9.06
C SER A 177 -24.49 13.70 8.24
N ARG A 178 -25.67 13.31 8.77
CA ARG A 178 -26.96 13.48 8.09
C ARG A 178 -27.38 14.94 8.00
N GLU A 179 -27.19 15.69 9.08
CA GLU A 179 -27.48 17.12 9.14
C GLU A 179 -26.62 17.92 8.14
N HIS A 180 -25.35 17.53 7.99
CA HIS A 180 -24.38 18.26 7.18
C HIS A 180 -24.19 17.67 5.76
N ALA A 181 -24.86 16.57 5.42
CA ALA A 181 -24.68 15.90 4.12
C ALA A 181 -25.15 16.72 2.91
N LEU A 182 -26.11 17.62 3.13
CA LEU A 182 -26.70 18.48 2.10
C LEU A 182 -26.16 19.91 2.13
N TRP A 183 -25.20 20.20 3.00
CA TRP A 183 -24.58 21.51 3.06
C TRP A 183 -23.87 21.84 1.75
N THR A 184 -24.08 23.07 1.29
CA THR A 184 -23.50 23.62 0.06
C THR A 184 -22.04 23.99 0.26
N PRO A 185 -21.24 24.10 -0.83
CA PRO A 185 -19.89 24.64 -0.77
C PRO A 185 -19.80 26.01 -0.08
N GLN A 186 -20.81 26.86 -0.25
CA GLN A 186 -20.89 28.17 0.39
C GLN A 186 -21.01 28.04 1.92
N GLN A 187 -21.86 27.14 2.42
CA GLN A 187 -21.95 26.90 3.86
C GLN A 187 -20.62 26.35 4.43
N TRP A 188 -19.95 25.44 3.71
CA TRP A 188 -18.62 24.96 4.10
C TRP A 188 -17.53 26.03 3.99
N SER A 189 -17.71 27.06 3.17
CA SER A 189 -16.73 28.14 3.00
C SER A 189 -16.59 29.00 4.26
N CYS A 190 -17.64 29.05 5.09
CA CYS A 190 -17.64 29.80 6.34
C CYS A 190 -17.14 29.00 7.55
N VAL A 191 -16.81 27.71 7.38
CA VAL A 191 -16.34 26.84 8.46
C VAL A 191 -14.82 26.83 8.52
N MET A 192 -14.27 27.33 9.63
CA MET A 192 -12.86 27.18 9.96
C MET A 192 -12.64 25.88 10.71
N CYS A 193 -11.94 24.94 10.07
CA CYS A 193 -11.51 23.69 10.70
C CYS A 193 -10.14 23.89 11.36
N SER A 194 -10.05 23.64 12.66
CA SER A 194 -8.79 23.77 13.41
C SER A 194 -8.45 22.50 14.19
N ASP A 195 -7.17 22.22 14.41
CA ASP A 195 -6.72 21.04 15.15
C ASP A 195 -5.29 21.18 15.66
N GLU A 196 -4.93 20.36 16.65
CA GLU A 196 -3.57 20.16 17.11
C GLU A 196 -2.97 18.86 16.58
N SER A 197 -1.70 18.90 16.18
CA SER A 197 -0.94 17.71 15.81
C SER A 197 0.44 17.70 16.45
N ARG A 198 1.10 16.53 16.45
CA ARG A 198 2.44 16.36 17.02
C ARG A 198 3.41 15.83 15.96
N PHE A 199 4.49 16.58 15.74
CA PHE A 199 5.57 16.20 14.84
C PHE A 199 6.86 15.93 15.62
N SER A 200 7.49 14.79 15.36
CA SER A 200 8.74 14.34 16.00
C SER A 200 9.79 13.96 14.96
N LEU A 201 11.07 14.03 15.34
CA LEU A 201 12.20 13.61 14.48
C LEU A 201 12.18 12.10 14.18
N GLN A 202 11.68 11.31 15.12
CA GLN A 202 11.49 9.88 14.94
C GLN A 202 10.09 9.61 14.40
N SER A 203 10.00 8.89 13.28
CA SER A 203 8.72 8.40 12.77
C SER A 203 8.38 7.06 13.47
N ASP A 204 7.23 6.98 14.14
CA ASP A 204 6.70 5.71 14.67
C ASP A 204 6.03 4.89 13.56
N SER A 205 6.71 4.71 12.42
CA SER A 205 6.23 3.79 11.39
C SER A 205 6.50 2.34 11.82
N ARG A 206 5.91 1.89 12.94
CA ARG A 206 5.80 0.46 13.20
C ARG A 206 4.98 -0.13 12.08
N ARG A 207 5.66 -0.79 11.14
CA ARG A 207 5.05 -1.49 10.01
C ARG A 207 4.42 -2.78 10.52
N THR A 208 3.36 -2.66 11.30
CA THR A 208 2.57 -3.81 11.74
C THR A 208 1.67 -4.23 10.58
N PHE A 209 1.82 -5.48 10.15
CA PHE A 209 0.97 -6.10 9.14
C PHE A 209 -0.10 -6.97 9.80
N ILE A 210 -1.27 -7.01 9.18
CA ILE A 210 -2.34 -7.93 9.52
C ILE A 210 -2.81 -8.71 8.29
N TRP A 211 -3.30 -9.92 8.50
CA TRP A 211 -4.01 -10.69 7.50
C TRP A 211 -5.45 -10.19 7.39
N ARG A 212 -5.84 -9.70 6.22
CA ARG A 212 -7.20 -9.27 5.96
C ARG A 212 -7.59 -9.42 4.50
N ALA A 213 -8.90 -9.39 4.26
CA ALA A 213 -9.46 -9.35 2.92
C ALA A 213 -9.28 -7.96 2.27
N PRO A 214 -9.33 -7.87 0.93
CA PRO A 214 -9.50 -6.60 0.24
C PRO A 214 -10.76 -5.86 0.72
N GLY A 215 -10.73 -4.52 0.72
CA GLY A 215 -11.87 -3.70 1.11
C GLY A 215 -12.14 -3.58 2.61
N THR A 216 -11.59 -4.43 3.47
CA THR A 216 -11.90 -4.43 4.91
C THR A 216 -10.98 -3.55 5.76
N HIS A 217 -10.32 -2.55 5.16
CA HIS A 217 -9.25 -1.77 5.81
C HIS A 217 -9.71 -1.05 7.09
N TYR A 218 -10.93 -0.49 7.09
CA TYR A 218 -11.49 0.30 8.21
C TYR A 218 -12.50 -0.47 9.08
N HIS A 219 -12.58 -1.80 8.93
CA HIS A 219 -13.36 -2.60 9.87
C HIS A 219 -12.71 -2.54 11.25
N GLN A 220 -13.52 -2.44 12.30
CA GLN A 220 -13.08 -2.31 13.69
C GLN A 220 -12.08 -3.41 14.12
N GLU A 221 -12.24 -4.63 13.61
CA GLU A 221 -11.33 -5.76 13.84
C GLU A 221 -9.93 -5.60 13.20
N ASN A 222 -9.78 -4.68 12.25
CA ASN A 222 -8.57 -4.40 11.49
C ASN A 222 -7.93 -3.05 11.87
N THR A 223 -8.41 -2.42 12.95
CA THR A 223 -7.89 -1.16 13.50
C THR A 223 -7.24 -1.37 14.86
N ILE A 224 -6.21 -0.59 15.19
CA ILE A 224 -5.64 -0.47 16.55
C ILE A 224 -5.82 0.95 17.06
N GLU A 225 -5.94 1.10 18.38
CA GLU A 225 -5.92 2.40 19.05
C GLU A 225 -4.67 3.21 18.71
N ARG A 226 -4.87 4.48 18.32
CA ARG A 226 -3.78 5.45 18.35
C ARG A 226 -3.44 5.72 19.82
N HIS A 227 -2.32 5.20 20.31
CA HIS A 227 -1.75 5.70 21.56
C HIS A 227 -1.17 7.10 21.33
N LEU A 228 -1.50 8.05 22.21
CA LEU A 228 -0.88 9.37 22.25
C LEU A 228 0.58 9.19 22.71
N TYR A 229 1.53 9.34 21.79
CA TYR A 229 2.94 9.14 22.09
C TYR A 229 3.54 10.33 22.86
N GLY A 230 4.20 10.03 23.98
CA GLY A 230 4.97 10.98 24.81
C GLY A 230 6.43 11.18 24.38
N GLY A 231 6.74 11.08 23.08
CA GLY A 231 8.09 11.32 22.57
C GLY A 231 8.41 12.81 22.38
N ALA A 232 9.68 13.21 22.41
CA ALA A 232 10.10 14.59 22.14
C ALA A 232 9.70 15.03 20.72
N GLY A 233 9.05 16.20 20.61
CA GLY A 233 8.49 16.72 19.37
C GLY A 233 7.77 18.04 19.60
N TRP A 234 7.39 18.69 18.51
CA TRP A 234 6.62 19.94 18.52
C TRP A 234 5.13 19.63 18.50
N LEU A 235 4.38 20.29 19.38
CA LEU A 235 2.95 20.44 19.23
C LEU A 235 2.71 21.59 18.26
N VAL A 236 1.90 21.35 17.25
CA VAL A 236 1.49 22.38 16.29
C VAL A 236 -0.01 22.57 16.33
N TRP A 237 -0.46 23.79 16.12
CA TRP A 237 -1.86 24.12 15.88
C TRP A 237 -1.97 24.85 14.55
N GLY A 238 -3.03 24.57 13.81
CA GLY A 238 -3.38 25.33 12.62
C GLY A 238 -4.87 25.32 12.37
N GLY A 239 -5.31 26.31 11.61
CA GLY A 239 -6.67 26.41 11.11
C GLY A 239 -6.69 26.53 9.59
N ILE A 240 -7.66 25.89 8.97
CA ILE A 240 -7.92 25.95 7.54
C ILE A 240 -9.36 26.40 7.29
N ILE A 241 -9.54 27.21 6.25
CA ILE A 241 -10.83 27.69 5.78
C ILE A 241 -10.78 27.76 4.24
N LEU A 242 -11.93 27.83 3.57
CA LEU A 242 -11.91 27.92 2.11
C LEU A 242 -11.23 29.21 1.66
N GLY A 243 -10.23 29.10 0.79
CA GLY A 243 -9.46 30.23 0.26
C GLY A 243 -8.38 30.80 1.20
N SER A 244 -8.24 30.28 2.43
CA SER A 244 -7.21 30.76 3.35
C SER A 244 -6.78 29.70 4.39
N ARG A 245 -5.79 30.03 5.20
CA ARG A 245 -5.34 29.27 6.37
C ARG A 245 -4.68 30.20 7.36
N THR A 246 -4.60 29.79 8.62
CA THR A 246 -3.83 30.52 9.62
C THR A 246 -2.34 30.33 9.41
N ASP A 247 -1.54 31.15 10.09
CA ASP A 247 -0.17 30.77 10.42
C ASP A 247 -0.15 29.50 11.28
N LEU A 248 0.94 28.73 11.17
CA LEU A 248 1.13 27.55 11.99
C LEU A 248 1.70 27.95 13.35
N HIS A 249 0.93 27.74 14.41
CA HIS A 249 1.43 27.91 15.77
C HIS A 249 2.24 26.69 16.20
N VAL A 250 3.43 26.89 16.76
CA VAL A 250 4.34 25.81 17.14
C VAL A 250 4.84 26.01 18.57
N GLN A 251 4.59 25.03 19.43
CA GLN A 251 4.97 25.07 20.84
C GLN A 251 5.53 23.74 21.37
N SER A 252 6.36 23.82 22.40
CA SER A 252 6.97 22.67 23.07
C SER A 252 6.12 22.11 24.21
N VAL A 253 5.16 22.88 24.72
CA VAL A 253 4.32 22.55 25.88
C VAL A 253 2.97 21.96 25.49
N THR A 254 2.37 21.22 26.40
CA THR A 254 0.99 20.71 26.26
C THR A 254 0.01 21.87 26.19
N MET A 255 -1.00 21.77 25.31
CA MET A 255 -2.06 22.76 25.19
C MET A 255 -2.92 22.77 26.47
N THR A 256 -3.06 23.94 27.09
CA THR A 256 -3.97 24.19 28.22
C THR A 256 -5.08 25.13 27.79
N GLY A 257 -6.18 25.21 28.54
CA GLY A 257 -7.29 26.12 28.21
C GLY A 257 -6.86 27.58 28.13
N HIS A 258 -5.96 28.02 29.02
CA HIS A 258 -5.44 29.40 29.00
C HIS A 258 -4.60 29.68 27.75
N ILE A 259 -3.69 28.76 27.39
CA ILE A 259 -2.88 28.89 26.16
C ILE A 259 -3.80 28.88 24.94
N TYR A 260 -4.82 28.02 24.94
CA TYR A 260 -5.79 27.96 23.86
C TYR A 260 -6.58 29.27 23.70
N ARG A 261 -7.04 29.88 24.79
CA ARG A 261 -7.67 31.21 24.75
C ARG A 261 -6.71 32.27 24.22
N ASP A 262 -5.59 32.48 24.91
CA ASP A 262 -4.71 33.64 24.71
C ASP A 262 -3.94 33.61 23.40
N VAL A 263 -3.62 32.40 22.92
CA VAL A 263 -2.82 32.22 21.71
C VAL A 263 -3.68 31.80 20.55
N ILE A 264 -4.58 30.83 20.73
CA ILE A 264 -5.34 30.28 19.60
C ILE A 264 -6.54 31.17 19.27
N LEU A 265 -7.42 31.41 20.23
CA LEU A 265 -8.65 32.15 19.97
C LEU A 265 -8.36 33.62 19.69
N GLU A 266 -7.64 34.28 20.59
CA GLU A 266 -7.42 35.72 20.51
C GLU A 266 -6.53 36.14 19.33
N GLN A 267 -5.49 35.37 19.00
CA GLN A 267 -4.51 35.76 17.97
C GLN A 267 -4.83 35.21 16.59
N HIS A 268 -5.51 34.05 16.49
CA HIS A 268 -5.74 33.40 15.20
C HIS A 268 -7.22 33.37 14.81
N VAL A 269 -8.10 32.85 15.68
CA VAL A 269 -9.52 32.68 15.34
C VAL A 269 -10.25 34.02 15.23
N ARG A 270 -9.98 34.95 16.16
CA ARG A 270 -10.56 36.29 16.17
C ARG A 270 -10.29 37.09 14.89
N LEU A 271 -9.07 36.99 14.35
CA LEU A 271 -8.71 37.67 13.10
C LEU A 271 -9.54 37.17 11.92
N LEU A 272 -9.71 35.85 11.81
CA LEU A 272 -10.54 35.26 10.75
C LEU A 272 -12.03 35.56 10.94
N ARG A 273 -12.52 35.56 12.18
CA ARG A 273 -13.89 35.99 12.50
C ARG A 273 -14.16 37.42 12.03
N GLY A 274 -13.22 38.33 12.28
CA GLY A 274 -13.32 39.74 11.86
C GLY A 274 -13.35 39.90 10.34
N ALA A 275 -12.61 39.07 9.60
CA ALA A 275 -12.58 39.08 8.15
C ALA A 275 -13.85 38.47 7.51
N MET A 276 -14.38 37.39 8.09
CA MET A 276 -15.49 36.61 7.52
C MET A 276 -16.88 37.13 7.90
N GLY A 277 -17.01 37.85 9.01
CA GLY A 277 -18.30 38.34 9.47
C GLY A 277 -19.19 37.24 10.05
N ALA A 278 -20.47 37.57 10.24
CA ALA A 278 -21.40 36.85 11.13
C ALA A 278 -21.65 35.37 10.79
N GLU A 279 -21.37 34.97 9.55
CA GLU A 279 -21.55 33.59 9.09
C GLU A 279 -20.41 32.65 9.48
N PHE A 280 -19.33 33.17 10.09
CA PHE A 280 -18.17 32.39 10.49
C PHE A 280 -18.52 31.33 11.55
N LEU A 281 -18.12 30.09 11.26
CA LEU A 281 -18.28 28.94 12.15
C LEU A 281 -16.91 28.39 12.54
N PHE A 282 -16.68 28.25 13.84
CA PHE A 282 -15.46 27.68 14.37
C PHE A 282 -15.62 26.19 14.69
N MET A 283 -14.70 25.35 14.22
CA MET A 283 -14.74 23.89 14.42
C MET A 283 -13.45 23.37 15.06
N ASP A 284 -13.60 22.70 16.22
CA ASP A 284 -12.55 22.02 17.00
C ASP A 284 -12.90 20.53 17.25
N ASP A 285 -12.08 19.77 18.00
CA ASP A 285 -12.31 18.33 18.28
C ASP A 285 -12.96 18.00 19.64
N ASN A 286 -13.46 19.02 20.36
CA ASN A 286 -13.99 18.91 21.71
C ASN A 286 -12.97 18.40 22.76
N ALA A 287 -11.67 18.57 22.54
CA ALA A 287 -10.70 18.22 23.57
C ALA A 287 -10.98 18.98 24.88
N ARG A 288 -10.59 18.39 26.01
CA ARG A 288 -10.86 18.95 27.35
C ARG A 288 -10.47 20.44 27.48
N PRO A 289 -9.33 20.92 26.96
CA PRO A 289 -8.99 22.34 27.00
C PRO A 289 -9.96 23.24 26.24
N HIS A 290 -10.54 22.77 25.13
CA HIS A 290 -11.48 23.53 24.28
C HIS A 290 -12.88 23.66 24.90
N ARG A 291 -13.19 22.81 25.88
CA ARG A 291 -14.49 22.76 26.57
C ARG A 291 -14.44 23.32 28.00
N ALA A 292 -13.42 24.11 28.31
CA ALA A 292 -13.33 24.84 29.57
C ALA A 292 -14.22 26.09 29.53
N ASN A 293 -14.79 26.51 30.66
CA ASN A 293 -15.68 27.68 30.75
C ASN A 293 -15.02 28.96 30.18
N ILE A 294 -13.73 29.16 30.44
CA ILE A 294 -12.97 30.31 29.92
C ILE A 294 -12.95 30.38 28.39
N ILE A 295 -13.12 29.23 27.71
CA ILE A 295 -13.20 29.16 26.25
C ILE A 295 -14.60 29.55 25.79
N ASP A 296 -15.63 29.02 26.44
CA ASP A 296 -17.01 29.35 26.10
C ASP A 296 -17.31 30.84 26.33
N GLU A 297 -16.80 31.42 27.42
CA GLU A 297 -16.86 32.86 27.70
C GLU A 297 -16.17 33.70 26.60
N CYS A 298 -14.98 33.28 26.17
CA CYS A 298 -14.22 33.97 25.11
C CYS A 298 -14.94 33.91 23.75
N LEU A 299 -15.45 32.74 23.37
CA LEU A 299 -16.21 32.58 22.13
C LEU A 299 -17.49 33.44 22.15
N GLN A 300 -18.18 33.52 23.29
CA GLN A 300 -19.35 34.38 23.47
C GLN A 300 -19.00 35.87 23.38
N SER A 301 -17.91 36.31 24.01
CA SER A 301 -17.51 37.73 23.98
C SER A 301 -17.11 38.21 22.59
N GLU A 302 -16.60 37.31 21.75
CA GLU A 302 -16.16 37.60 20.38
C GLU A 302 -17.25 37.28 19.33
N ASP A 303 -18.46 36.92 19.76
CA ASP A 303 -19.59 36.54 18.88
C ASP A 303 -19.20 35.43 17.87
N ILE A 304 -18.47 34.43 18.36
CA ILE A 304 -18.00 33.28 17.59
C ILE A 304 -18.92 32.10 17.84
N THR A 305 -19.63 31.67 16.80
CA THR A 305 -20.43 30.45 16.86
C THR A 305 -19.53 29.24 16.66
N ARG A 306 -19.53 28.34 17.64
CA ARG A 306 -18.84 27.05 17.55
C ARG A 306 -19.77 26.01 16.93
N MET A 307 -19.26 25.31 15.95
CA MET A 307 -19.93 24.18 15.32
C MET A 307 -19.95 22.97 16.27
N ASP A 308 -21.08 22.28 16.35
CA ASP A 308 -21.13 20.98 17.01
C ASP A 308 -20.26 19.98 16.25
N TRP A 309 -19.51 19.15 16.98
CA TRP A 309 -18.62 18.16 16.38
C TRP A 309 -18.74 16.79 17.07
N PRO A 310 -18.83 15.69 16.32
CA PRO A 310 -18.87 14.36 16.92
C PRO A 310 -17.48 13.93 17.37
N ALA A 311 -17.33 13.60 18.65
CA ALA A 311 -16.07 13.10 19.23
C ALA A 311 -15.50 11.91 18.43
N TYR A 312 -14.17 11.78 18.43
CA TYR A 312 -13.43 10.71 17.74
C TYR A 312 -13.68 10.66 16.23
N SER A 313 -13.68 11.82 15.57
CA SER A 313 -13.95 11.94 14.13
C SER A 313 -12.84 12.54 13.28
N PRO A 314 -11.58 12.07 13.40
CA PRO A 314 -10.47 12.60 12.61
C PRO A 314 -10.65 12.36 11.10
N ASP A 315 -11.33 11.29 10.70
CA ASP A 315 -11.62 10.98 9.29
C ASP A 315 -12.60 11.97 8.65
N LEU A 316 -13.43 12.63 9.46
CA LEU A 316 -14.30 13.71 9.00
C LEU A 316 -13.60 15.07 8.99
N LYS A 317 -12.45 15.21 9.65
CA LYS A 317 -11.74 16.48 9.82
C LYS A 317 -10.78 16.73 8.65
N PRO A 318 -11.01 17.74 7.78
CA PRO A 318 -10.14 17.95 6.61
C PRO A 318 -8.68 18.22 6.96
N ILE A 319 -8.41 18.89 8.08
CA ILE A 319 -7.05 19.28 8.49
C ILE A 319 -6.16 18.08 8.83
N GLU A 320 -6.72 16.93 9.20
CA GLU A 320 -5.95 15.70 9.40
C GLU A 320 -5.23 15.26 8.11
N HIS A 321 -5.82 15.53 6.95
CA HIS A 321 -5.15 15.31 5.66
C HIS A 321 -4.07 16.35 5.39
N VAL A 322 -4.26 17.58 5.85
CA VAL A 322 -3.24 18.64 5.75
C VAL A 322 -2.04 18.29 6.63
N TRP A 323 -2.24 17.71 7.81
CA TRP A 323 -1.15 17.17 8.64
C TRP A 323 -0.37 16.05 7.94
N ASP A 324 -1.07 15.15 7.28
CA ASP A 324 -0.44 14.08 6.49
C ASP A 324 0.32 14.63 5.26
N MET A 325 -0.20 15.66 4.59
CA MET A 325 0.51 16.39 3.55
C MET A 325 1.78 17.08 4.08
N LEU A 326 1.67 17.78 5.21
CA LEU A 326 2.79 18.44 5.87
C LEU A 326 3.86 17.40 6.25
N GLY A 327 3.48 16.30 6.89
CA GLY A 327 4.41 15.23 7.25
C GLY A 327 5.14 14.62 6.06
N ARG A 328 4.44 14.40 4.93
CA ARG A 328 5.09 13.96 3.68
C ARG A 328 6.09 14.97 3.13
N ARG A 329 5.75 16.25 3.15
CA ARG A 329 6.65 17.32 2.68
C ARG A 329 7.90 17.41 3.53
N ILE A 330 7.76 17.36 4.86
CA ILE A 330 8.89 17.30 5.79
C ILE A 330 9.78 16.09 5.52
N ALA A 331 9.18 14.91 5.31
CA ALA A 331 9.93 13.69 5.00
C ALA A 331 10.62 13.71 3.64
N ALA A 332 10.14 14.53 2.69
CA ALA A 332 10.69 14.67 1.35
C ALA A 332 11.83 15.71 1.26
N ARG A 333 12.06 16.50 2.31
CA ARG A 333 13.12 17.51 2.34
C ARG A 333 14.51 16.89 2.17
N GLN A 334 15.40 17.65 1.52
CA GLN A 334 16.80 17.30 1.30
C GLN A 334 17.69 18.48 1.70
N PRO A 335 18.47 18.38 2.80
CA PRO A 335 18.49 17.29 3.77
C PRO A 335 17.22 17.24 4.66
N PRO A 336 16.87 16.08 5.23
CA PRO A 336 15.80 15.99 6.23
C PRO A 336 16.21 16.69 7.54
N PRO A 337 15.24 17.20 8.33
CA PRO A 337 15.54 17.83 9.62
C PRO A 337 16.11 16.79 10.60
N THR A 338 17.23 17.14 11.24
CA THR A 338 17.96 16.24 12.14
C THR A 338 17.85 16.64 13.61
N CYS A 339 17.45 17.88 13.90
CA CYS A 339 17.23 18.38 15.26
C CYS A 339 15.90 19.14 15.40
N LEU A 340 15.44 19.35 16.64
CA LEU A 340 14.14 19.99 16.89
C LEU A 340 14.04 21.42 16.32
N PRO A 341 15.05 22.31 16.44
CA PRO A 341 14.99 23.63 15.80
C PRO A 341 14.84 23.57 14.28
N GLU A 342 15.58 22.67 13.61
CA GLU A 342 15.44 22.45 12.17
C GLU A 342 14.03 21.96 11.81
N LEU A 343 13.49 21.03 12.60
CA LEU A 343 12.13 20.54 12.42
C LEU A 343 11.09 21.67 12.57
N ARG A 344 11.25 22.55 13.57
CA ARG A 344 10.36 23.71 13.76
C ARG A 344 10.35 24.61 12.54
N ARG A 345 11.54 25.02 12.06
CA ARG A 345 11.65 25.84 10.85
C ARG A 345 11.01 25.14 9.66
N ALA A 346 11.28 23.84 9.51
CA ALA A 346 10.72 23.07 8.42
C ALA A 346 9.20 22.99 8.43
N LEU A 347 8.58 22.84 9.60
CA LEU A 347 7.13 22.85 9.75
C LEU A 347 6.54 24.20 9.31
N LEU A 348 7.17 25.30 9.71
CA LEU A 348 6.73 26.64 9.33
C LEU A 348 6.85 26.86 7.82
N ASP A 349 8.01 26.60 7.20
CA ASP A 349 8.12 26.86 5.76
C ASP A 349 7.26 25.90 4.92
N GLU A 350 7.17 24.61 5.28
CA GLU A 350 6.32 23.68 4.52
C GLU A 350 4.84 24.00 4.66
N TRP A 351 4.38 24.47 5.82
CA TRP A 351 3.00 24.92 5.98
C TRP A 351 2.67 26.07 5.02
N CYS A 352 3.56 27.06 4.90
CA CYS A 352 3.44 28.15 3.93
C CYS A 352 3.51 27.66 2.47
N ASN A 353 4.19 26.54 2.21
CA ASN A 353 4.32 25.96 0.86
C ASN A 353 3.20 24.98 0.49
N ILE A 354 2.23 24.70 1.37
CA ILE A 354 1.04 23.91 0.99
C ILE A 354 0.18 24.76 0.04
N PRO A 355 -0.11 24.29 -1.19
CA PRO A 355 -0.98 25.01 -2.11
C PRO A 355 -2.41 25.13 -1.54
N GLN A 356 -2.98 26.32 -1.59
CA GLN A 356 -4.31 26.58 -1.01
C GLN A 356 -5.41 25.78 -1.72
N ASP A 357 -5.29 25.57 -3.04
CA ASP A 357 -6.21 24.73 -3.82
C ASP A 357 -6.29 23.28 -3.30
N GLN A 358 -5.19 22.74 -2.76
CA GLN A 358 -5.20 21.41 -2.15
C GLN A 358 -5.99 21.39 -0.84
N ILE A 359 -5.89 22.46 -0.03
CA ILE A 359 -6.67 22.63 1.20
C ILE A 359 -8.16 22.81 0.85
N ASP A 360 -8.46 23.66 -0.13
CA ASP A 360 -9.82 23.94 -0.57
C ASP A 360 -10.50 22.66 -1.08
N ASN A 361 -9.78 21.84 -1.86
CA ASN A 361 -10.28 20.53 -2.30
C ASN A 361 -10.61 19.58 -1.14
N LEU A 362 -9.88 19.66 -0.02
CA LEU A 362 -10.18 18.88 1.19
C LEU A 362 -11.44 19.40 1.88
N ILE A 363 -11.63 20.71 1.98
CA ILE A 363 -12.85 21.32 2.54
C ILE A 363 -14.06 21.01 1.66
N LEU A 364 -13.95 21.18 0.34
CA LEU A 364 -15.00 20.85 -0.63
C LEU A 364 -15.31 19.34 -0.70
N SER A 365 -14.49 18.49 -0.09
CA SER A 365 -14.78 17.06 0.04
C SER A 365 -15.75 16.71 1.16
N MET A 366 -16.10 17.66 2.04
CA MET A 366 -16.97 17.42 3.21
C MET A 366 -18.30 16.72 2.91
N PRO A 367 -19.05 17.08 1.86
CA PRO A 367 -20.27 16.33 1.50
C PRO A 367 -20.01 14.85 1.20
N ARG A 368 -18.87 14.52 0.56
CA ARG A 368 -18.48 13.13 0.29
C ARG A 368 -18.07 12.39 1.56
N ARG A 369 -17.37 13.06 2.49
CA ARG A 369 -17.02 12.51 3.81
C ARG A 369 -18.26 12.18 4.63
N CYS A 370 -19.22 13.11 4.68
CA CYS A 370 -20.51 12.89 5.35
C CYS A 370 -21.26 11.71 4.74
N LYS A 371 -21.36 11.63 3.41
CA LYS A 371 -21.99 10.48 2.70
C LYS A 371 -21.28 9.15 3.01
N ALA A 372 -19.95 9.14 3.07
CA ALA A 372 -19.19 7.95 3.45
C ALA A 372 -19.48 7.51 4.89
N CYS A 373 -19.61 8.45 5.82
CA CYS A 373 -19.98 8.18 7.21
C CYS A 373 -21.43 7.67 7.34
N ILE A 374 -22.34 8.20 6.53
CA ILE A 374 -23.71 7.69 6.46
C ILE A 374 -23.71 6.24 5.93
N ALA A 375 -22.99 5.98 4.84
CA ALA A 375 -22.88 4.64 4.27
C ALA A 375 -22.22 3.63 5.23
N SER A 376 -21.31 4.09 6.09
CA SER A 376 -20.68 3.26 7.13
C SER A 376 -21.50 3.16 8.42
N SER A 377 -22.71 3.75 8.47
CA SER A 377 -23.55 3.83 9.69
C SER A 377 -22.81 4.45 10.88
N GLY A 378 -22.03 5.50 10.63
CA GLY A 378 -21.26 6.22 11.64
C GLY A 378 -19.91 5.62 12.00
N ARG A 379 -19.53 4.49 11.38
CA ARG A 379 -18.21 3.86 11.57
C ARG A 379 -17.11 4.61 10.82
N HIS A 380 -15.85 4.20 11.02
CA HIS A 380 -14.72 4.77 10.30
C HIS A 380 -14.92 4.76 8.79
N THR A 381 -14.53 5.86 8.17
CA THR A 381 -14.59 6.06 6.72
C THR A 381 -13.21 5.89 6.07
N PRO A 382 -13.13 5.86 4.72
CA PRO A 382 -11.85 5.79 4.02
C PRO A 382 -10.96 7.02 4.09
N TYR A 383 -11.44 8.09 4.69
CA TYR A 383 -10.73 9.35 4.85
C TYR A 383 -9.77 9.30 6.04
#